data_AF-D5BPF0-F1
#
_entry.id   AF-D5BPF0-F1
#
_cell.length_a   1.000
_cell.length_b   1.000
_cell.length_c   1.000
_cell.angle_alpha   90.00
_cell.angle_beta   90.00
_cell.angle_gamma   90.00
#
_symmetry.space_group_name_H-M   'P 1'
#
loop_
_entity.id
_entity.type
_entity.pdbx_description
1 polymer ?
#
loop_
_entity_poly.entity_id
_entity_poly.type
_entity_poly.pdbx_seq_one_letter_code
_entity_poly.pdbx_strand_id
1 'polypeptide(L)'
;MQKLQLNRMKSGQFAPGQSGNPGGRPKDEHRVAELARSYTVEAIDTLVELMRDGKDERVRGTAAQALLDRGWGKAKVEVVTDTEGSYLDVLRVVNEQLLLRRADD
;
A
#
# COMPACT_ATOMS: atom_id res chain seq x y z
N MET A 1 28.97 -8.27 -15.18
CA MET A 1 28.78 -7.83 -16.58
C MET A 1 27.29 -7.85 -16.91
N GLN A 2 26.54 -6.79 -16.54
CA GLN A 2 25.08 -6.75 -16.74
C GLN A 2 24.77 -6.15 -18.11
N LYS A 3 24.25 -6.95 -19.04
CA LYS A 3 23.75 -6.49 -20.34
C LYS A 3 22.39 -5.81 -20.17
N LEU A 4 22.39 -4.57 -19.68
CA LEU A 4 21.21 -3.71 -19.56
C LEU A 4 21.08 -2.86 -20.83
N GLN A 5 20.39 -3.32 -21.89
CA GLN A 5 19.98 -2.39 -22.97
C GLN A 5 18.97 -2.89 -24.03
N LEU A 6 18.29 -4.04 -23.88
CA LEU A 6 17.37 -4.52 -24.93
C LEU A 6 15.87 -4.22 -24.70
N ASN A 7 15.48 -3.73 -23.51
CA ASN A 7 14.07 -3.68 -23.11
C ASN A 7 13.49 -2.25 -22.94
N ARG A 8 14.19 -1.22 -23.41
CA ARG A 8 13.77 0.18 -23.26
C ARG A 8 13.74 0.91 -24.60
N MET A 9 12.74 1.77 -24.78
CA MET A 9 12.62 2.69 -25.91
C MET A 9 13.63 3.84 -25.76
N LYS A 10 13.88 4.60 -26.84
CA LYS A 10 14.74 5.80 -26.80
C LYS A 10 14.25 6.87 -25.81
N SER A 11 12.96 6.87 -25.48
CA SER A 11 12.33 7.72 -24.45
C SER A 11 12.61 7.25 -23.00
N GLY A 12 13.30 6.13 -22.81
CA GLY A 12 13.57 5.53 -21.49
C GLY A 12 12.43 4.68 -20.93
N GLN A 13 11.26 4.69 -21.57
CA GLN A 13 10.12 3.84 -21.24
C GLN A 13 10.39 2.37 -21.57
N PHE A 14 9.75 1.45 -20.86
CA PHE A 14 9.82 0.03 -21.21
C PHE A 14 9.09 -0.23 -22.53
N ALA A 15 9.59 -1.16 -23.33
CA ALA A 15 8.93 -1.55 -24.56
C ALA A 15 7.52 -2.13 -24.25
N PRO A 16 6.49 -1.86 -25.08
CA PRO A 16 5.18 -2.48 -24.93
C PRO A 16 5.28 -4.01 -24.86
N GLY A 17 4.59 -4.61 -23.90
CA GLY A 17 4.66 -6.07 -23.63
C GLY A 17 5.87 -6.52 -22.81
N GLN A 18 6.81 -5.62 -22.50
CA GLN A 18 7.99 -5.93 -21.71
C GLN A 18 7.86 -5.31 -20.29
N SER A 19 7.71 -6.17 -19.28
CA SER A 19 7.75 -5.72 -17.89
C SER A 19 9.15 -5.21 -17.53
N GLY A 20 9.22 -4.12 -16.77
CA GLY A 20 10.46 -3.63 -16.19
C GLY A 20 11.04 -4.54 -15.10
N ASN A 21 10.20 -5.42 -14.56
CA ASN A 21 10.61 -6.49 -13.67
C ASN A 21 10.02 -7.84 -14.15
N PRO A 22 10.63 -8.47 -15.17
CA PRO A 22 10.15 -9.75 -15.69
C PRO A 22 10.21 -10.88 -14.66
N GLY A 23 11.13 -10.80 -13.71
CA GLY A 23 11.31 -11.79 -12.64
C GLY A 23 10.34 -11.62 -11.46
N GLY A 24 9.49 -10.59 -11.48
CA GLY A 24 8.59 -10.28 -10.38
C GLY A 24 9.32 -9.96 -9.08
N ARG A 25 8.60 -9.98 -7.95
CA ARG A 25 9.24 -9.87 -6.64
C ARG A 25 10.21 -11.04 -6.48
N PRO A 26 11.52 -10.80 -6.22
CA PRO A 26 12.44 -11.88 -5.91
C PRO A 26 11.86 -12.77 -4.81
N LYS A 27 11.93 -14.09 -5.00
CA LYS A 27 11.51 -15.03 -3.95
C LYS A 27 12.42 -14.76 -2.74
N ASP A 28 11.83 -14.37 -1.62
CA ASP A 28 12.57 -14.10 -0.38
C ASP A 28 13.26 -15.39 0.09
N GLU A 29 14.54 -15.57 -0.26
CA GLU A 29 15.35 -16.78 0.08
C GLU A 29 15.42 -17.04 1.59
N HIS A 30 15.31 -15.99 2.39
CA HIS A 30 15.53 -16.04 3.83
C HIS A 30 14.25 -16.05 4.67
N ARG A 31 13.05 -16.15 4.06
CA ARG A 31 11.75 -16.14 4.79
C ARG A 31 11.71 -15.07 5.90
N VAL A 32 12.33 -13.91 5.67
CA VAL A 32 12.54 -12.85 6.68
C VAL A 32 11.21 -12.38 7.24
N ALA A 33 10.18 -12.35 6.41
CA ALA A 33 8.82 -12.02 6.82
C ALA A 33 8.22 -13.04 7.81
N GLU A 34 8.50 -14.33 7.67
CA GLU A 34 8.03 -15.36 8.61
C GLU A 34 8.75 -15.24 9.95
N LEU A 35 10.07 -15.05 9.91
CA LEU A 35 10.87 -14.82 11.12
C LEU A 35 10.45 -13.55 11.85
N ALA A 36 10.20 -12.45 11.14
CA ALA A 36 9.71 -11.22 11.77
C ALA A 36 8.33 -11.42 12.43
N ARG A 37 7.45 -12.21 11.81
CA ARG A 37 6.14 -12.54 12.39
C ARG A 37 6.26 -13.43 13.62
N SER A 38 7.26 -14.32 13.72
CA SER A 38 7.42 -15.15 14.92
C SER A 38 7.77 -14.34 16.17
N TYR A 39 8.38 -13.16 16.02
CA TYR A 39 8.67 -12.23 17.12
C TYR A 39 7.48 -11.37 17.55
N THR A 40 6.29 -11.53 16.95
CA THR A 40 5.15 -10.65 17.23
C THR A 40 4.77 -10.63 18.71
N VAL A 41 4.80 -11.78 19.39
CA VAL A 41 4.43 -11.88 20.81
C VAL A 41 5.42 -11.09 21.68
N GLU A 42 6.71 -11.37 21.52
CA GLU A 42 7.79 -10.67 22.24
C GLU A 42 7.78 -9.15 21.98
N ALA A 43 7.49 -8.74 20.74
CA ALA A 43 7.37 -7.33 20.40
C ALA A 43 6.17 -6.66 21.09
N ILE A 44 5.04 -7.37 21.24
CA ILE A 44 3.87 -6.87 21.99
C ILE A 44 4.21 -6.74 23.47
N ASP A 45 4.86 -7.75 24.06
CA ASP A 45 5.26 -7.71 25.48
C ASP A 45 6.21 -6.53 25.76
N THR A 46 7.18 -6.33 24.87
CA THR A 46 8.09 -5.17 24.93
C THR A 46 7.34 -3.83 24.87
N LEU A 47 6.32 -3.72 24.01
CA LEU A 47 5.48 -2.52 23.96
C LEU A 47 4.71 -2.31 25.26
N VAL A 48 4.23 -3.38 25.90
CA VAL A 48 3.55 -3.30 27.20
C VAL A 48 4.50 -2.84 28.30
N GLU A 49 5.72 -3.36 28.34
CA GLU A 49 6.76 -2.91 29.28
C GLU A 49 7.11 -1.44 29.06
N LEU A 50 7.37 -1.03 27.81
CA LEU A 50 7.67 0.37 27.48
C LEU A 50 6.52 1.31 27.84
N MET A 51 5.28 0.88 27.70
CA MET A 51 4.09 1.66 28.09
C MET A 51 3.99 1.83 29.62
N ARG A 52 4.33 0.79 30.39
CA ARG A 52 4.22 0.78 31.85
C ARG A 52 5.39 1.48 32.52
N ASP A 53 6.60 1.12 32.14
CA ASP A 53 7.84 1.42 32.88
C ASP A 53 8.81 2.31 32.09
N GLY A 54 8.43 2.74 30.89
CA GLY A 54 9.25 3.65 30.07
C GLY A 54 9.55 4.97 30.81
N LYS A 55 10.82 5.39 30.80
CA LYS A 55 11.24 6.64 31.45
C LYS A 55 10.77 7.90 30.73
N ASP A 56 10.60 7.82 29.41
CA ASP A 56 10.14 8.91 28.56
C ASP A 56 8.64 8.77 28.30
N GLU A 57 7.88 9.81 28.65
CA GLU A 57 6.44 9.88 28.42
C GLU A 57 6.08 9.75 26.93
N ARG A 58 6.94 10.23 26.02
CA ARG A 58 6.73 10.08 24.56
C ARG A 58 6.82 8.62 24.14
N VAL A 59 7.74 7.86 24.72
CA VAL A 59 7.90 6.42 24.47
C VAL A 59 6.67 5.67 24.97
N ARG A 60 6.20 6.00 26.19
CA ARG A 60 4.99 5.41 26.76
C ARG A 60 3.75 5.67 25.90
N GLY A 61 3.55 6.93 25.48
CA GLY A 61 2.44 7.33 24.61
C GLY A 61 2.50 6.64 23.24
N THR A 62 3.69 6.54 22.65
CA THR A 62 3.88 5.85 21.36
C THR A 62 3.59 4.35 21.47
N ALA A 63 4.02 3.71 22.57
CA ALA A 63 3.75 2.30 22.83
C ALA A 63 2.25 2.04 23.04
N ALA A 64 1.57 2.88 23.81
CA ALA A 64 0.12 2.80 24.00
C ALA A 64 -0.64 2.94 22.68
N GLN A 65 -0.30 3.94 21.86
CA GLN A 65 -0.91 4.15 20.55
C GLN A 65 -0.69 2.94 19.63
N ALA A 66 0.53 2.39 19.61
CA ALA A 66 0.87 1.24 18.79
C ALA A 66 0.06 -0.03 19.14
N LEU A 67 -0.31 -0.20 20.41
CA LEU A 67 -1.19 -1.28 20.86
C LEU A 67 -2.65 -1.03 20.46
N LEU A 68 -3.15 0.19 20.65
CA LEU A 68 -4.52 0.56 20.27
C LEU A 68 -4.75 0.44 18.76
N ASP A 69 -3.83 0.94 17.94
CA ASP A 69 -3.90 0.86 16.48
C ASP A 69 -3.95 -0.59 15.98
N ARG A 70 -3.38 -1.55 16.72
CA ARG A 70 -3.41 -2.99 16.39
C ARG A 70 -4.70 -3.67 16.87
N GLY A 71 -5.20 -3.32 18.04
CA GLY A 71 -6.41 -3.93 18.61
C GLY A 71 -7.70 -3.39 18.01
N TRP A 72 -7.75 -2.09 17.72
CA TRP A 72 -8.96 -1.38 17.30
C TRP A 72 -8.86 -0.81 15.89
N GLY A 73 -7.68 -0.87 15.28
CA GLY A 73 -7.41 -0.22 14.01
C GLY A 73 -7.12 1.28 14.17
N LYS A 74 -6.66 1.89 13.08
CA LYS A 74 -6.51 3.36 13.01
C LYS A 74 -7.87 4.03 12.86
N ALA A 75 -7.97 5.26 13.37
CA ALA A 75 -9.14 6.10 13.16
C ALA A 75 -9.50 6.18 11.66
N LYS A 76 -10.80 6.21 11.37
CA LYS A 76 -11.32 6.33 10.00
C LYS A 76 -10.77 7.61 9.36
N VAL A 77 -9.96 7.44 8.31
CA VAL A 77 -9.47 8.57 7.52
C VAL A 77 -10.54 8.90 6.49
N GLU A 78 -11.26 10.00 6.69
CA GLU A 78 -12.14 10.55 5.66
C GLU A 78 -11.31 11.30 4.64
N VAL A 79 -11.29 10.79 3.41
CA VAL A 79 -10.68 11.50 2.28
C VAL A 79 -11.73 12.49 1.77
N VAL A 80 -11.62 13.74 2.20
CA VAL A 80 -12.37 14.84 1.59
C VAL A 80 -11.72 15.10 0.23
N THR A 81 -12.27 14.52 -0.83
CA THR A 81 -11.91 14.89 -2.20
C THR A 81 -12.65 16.17 -2.52
N ASP A 82 -11.93 17.29 -2.50
CA ASP A 82 -12.42 18.62 -2.91
C ASP A 82 -12.45 18.76 -4.45
N THR A 83 -12.91 17.71 -5.12
CA THR A 83 -13.06 17.68 -6.58
C THR A 83 -14.54 17.62 -6.90
N GLU A 84 -15.09 18.77 -7.27
CA GLU A 84 -16.28 18.85 -8.10
C GLU A 84 -16.11 17.90 -9.30
N GLY A 85 -16.90 16.83 -9.33
CA GLY A 85 -16.75 15.73 -10.29
C GLY A 85 -16.19 14.48 -9.63
N SER A 86 -17.06 13.78 -8.90
CA SER A 86 -16.76 12.46 -8.34
C SER A 86 -16.45 11.48 -9.47
N TYR A 87 -15.60 10.49 -9.21
CA TYR A 87 -15.36 9.36 -10.12
C TYR A 87 -16.67 8.71 -10.59
N LEU A 88 -17.71 8.76 -9.75
CA LEU A 88 -19.07 8.31 -10.07
C LEU A 88 -19.75 9.15 -11.16
N ASP A 89 -19.46 10.45 -11.25
CA ASP A 89 -20.05 11.34 -12.25
C ASP A 89 -19.47 11.06 -13.64
N VAL A 90 -18.16 10.83 -13.72
CA VAL A 90 -17.48 10.43 -14.97
C VAL A 90 -18.02 9.09 -15.47
N LEU A 91 -18.19 8.10 -14.58
CA LEU A 91 -18.75 6.80 -14.95
C LEU A 91 -20.20 6.90 -15.45
N ARG A 92 -21.01 7.78 -14.85
CA ARG A 92 -22.40 7.99 -15.27
C ARG A 92 -22.47 8.55 -16.70
N VAL A 93 -21.64 9.55 -17.01
CA VAL A 93 -21.57 10.16 -18.35
C VAL A 93 -21.15 9.15 -19.41
N VAL A 94 -20.12 8.33 -19.12
CA VAL A 94 -19.66 7.29 -20.07
C VAL A 94 -20.75 6.24 -20.29
N ASN A 95 -21.45 5.83 -19.23
CA ASN A 95 -22.53 4.85 -19.35
C ASN A 95 -23.71 5.39 -20.19
N GLU A 96 -24.09 6.65 -20.01
CA GLU A 96 -25.10 7.31 -20.85
C GLU A 96 -24.67 7.36 -22.33
N GLN A 97 -23.41 7.69 -22.61
CA GLN A 97 -22.89 7.72 -23.98
C GLN A 97 -22.87 6.33 -24.65
N LEU A 98 -22.60 5.27 -23.91
CA LEU A 98 -22.61 3.90 -24.42
C LEU A 98 -24.03 3.40 -24.69
N LEU A 99 -25.01 3.81 -23.87
CA LEU A 99 -26.41 3.47 -24.07
C LEU A 99 -26.98 4.17 -25.31
N LEU A 100 -26.63 5.44 -25.51
CA LEU A 100 -27.05 6.19 -26.71
C LEU A 100 -26.47 5.58 -27.99
N ARG A 101 -25.17 5.23 -27.99
CA ARG A 101 -24.54 4.57 -29.14
C ARG A 101 -25.14 3.21 -29.50
N ARG A 102 -25.74 2.49 -28.54
CA ARG A 102 -26.39 1.20 -28.79
C ARG A 102 -27.83 1.31 -29.28
N ALA A 103 -28.44 2.49 -29.18
CA ALA A 103 -29.78 2.74 -29.69
C ALA A 103 -29.79 3.20 -31.16
N ASP A 104 -28.62 3.62 -31.67
CA ASP A 104 -28.41 4.10 -33.03
C ASP A 104 -27.84 3.02 -33.99
N ASP A 105 -27.59 1.81 -33.51
CA ASP A 105 -27.21 0.59 -34.27
C ASP A 105 -28.41 -0.34 -34.46
#